data_AF-A0A934JQH0-F1
#
_entry.id   AF-A0A934JQH0-F1
#
_cell.length_a   1.000
_cell.length_b   1.000
_cell.length_c   1.000
_cell.angle_alpha   90.00
_cell.angle_beta   90.00
_cell.angle_gamma   90.00
#
_symmetry.space_group_name_H-M   'P 1'
#
loop_
_entity.id
_entity.type
_entity.pdbx_description
1 polymer ?
#
loop_
_entity_poly.entity_id
_entity_poly.type
_entity_poly.pdbx_seq_one_letter_code
_entity_poly.pdbx_strand_id
1 'polypeptide(L)'
;MMVLLGILFLALHFYICKISVGFFYYLGMLNIKNIKNLFLQNIIYLITLVLVVANILLNLFTPLMINEKLGFVFFSHDKTDPLLWYGVFVLVLTTWLAYKKYPYVNR
;
A
#
# COMPACT_ATOMS: atom_id res chain seq x y z
N MET A 1 -9.92 11.19 -22.71
CA MET A 1 -8.62 10.47 -22.66
C MET A 1 -7.90 10.60 -21.31
N MET A 2 -7.84 11.79 -20.69
CA MET A 2 -7.19 11.99 -19.38
C MET A 2 -7.90 11.31 -18.20
N VAL A 3 -9.25 11.32 -18.17
CA VAL A 3 -10.04 10.67 -17.11
C VAL A 3 -9.84 9.15 -17.07
N LEU A 4 -9.78 8.50 -18.25
CA LEU A 4 -9.52 7.05 -18.36
C LEU A 4 -8.15 6.69 -17.78
N LEU A 5 -7.15 7.55 -18.03
CA LEU A 5 -5.79 7.40 -17.51
C LEU A 5 -5.79 7.44 -15.98
N GLY A 6 -6.51 8.39 -15.38
CA GLY A 6 -6.58 8.51 -13.92
C GLY A 6 -7.30 7.36 -13.23
N ILE A 7 -8.36 6.80 -13.83
CA ILE A 7 -9.03 5.59 -13.32
C ILE A 7 -8.08 4.39 -13.39
N LEU A 8 -7.29 4.27 -14.48
CA LEU A 8 -6.28 3.23 -14.62
C LEU A 8 -5.20 3.35 -13.54
N PHE A 9 -4.72 4.58 -13.26
CA PHE A 9 -3.76 4.85 -12.19
C PHE A 9 -4.33 4.49 -10.80
N LEU A 10 -5.61 4.79 -10.56
CA LEU A 10 -6.28 4.46 -9.31
C LEU A 10 -6.40 2.94 -9.11
N ALA A 11 -6.78 2.20 -10.15
CA ALA A 11 -6.84 0.74 -10.12
C ALA A 11 -5.46 0.10 -9.93
N LEU A 12 -4.44 0.60 -10.66
CA LEU A 12 -3.06 0.14 -10.54
C LEU A 12 -2.52 0.38 -9.12
N HIS A 13 -2.75 1.57 -8.58
CA HIS A 13 -2.36 1.93 -7.22
C HIS A 13 -2.98 0.99 -6.18
N PHE A 14 -4.30 0.79 -6.25
CA PHE A 14 -5.00 -0.12 -5.34
C PHE A 14 -4.46 -1.56 -5.46
N TYR A 15 -4.18 -2.02 -6.68
CA TYR A 15 -3.62 -3.34 -6.92
C TYR A 15 -2.22 -3.52 -6.32
N ILE A 16 -1.33 -2.54 -6.50
CA ILE A 16 0.02 -2.56 -5.93
C ILE A 16 -0.05 -2.55 -4.39
N CYS A 17 -0.88 -1.70 -3.80
CA CYS A 17 -1.06 -1.66 -2.35
C CYS A 17 -1.59 -3.00 -1.81
N LYS A 18 -2.59 -3.59 -2.48
CA LYS A 18 -3.13 -4.92 -2.12
C LYS A 18 -2.04 -6.01 -2.12
N ILE A 19 -1.22 -6.07 -3.17
CA ILE A 19 -0.13 -7.06 -3.26
C ILE A 19 0.90 -6.82 -2.17
N SER A 20 1.35 -5.58 -1.99
CA SER A 20 2.41 -5.26 -1.03
C SER A 20 2.00 -5.53 0.41
N VAL A 21 0.78 -5.12 0.81
CA VAL A 21 0.24 -5.43 2.15
C VAL A 21 0.01 -6.94 2.32
N GLY A 22 -0.47 -7.63 1.29
CA GLY A 22 -0.60 -9.09 1.31
C GLY A 22 0.75 -9.81 1.50
N PHE A 23 1.80 -9.33 0.85
CA PHE A 23 3.16 -9.87 1.00
C PHE A 23 3.72 -9.60 2.40
N PHE A 24 3.48 -8.42 2.97
CA PHE A 24 3.85 -8.11 4.36
C PHE A 24 3.21 -9.09 5.36
N TYR A 25 1.91 -9.34 5.23
CA TYR A 25 1.21 -10.33 6.07
C TYR A 25 1.74 -11.75 5.88
N TYR A 26 2.05 -12.14 4.63
CA TYR A 26 2.66 -13.43 4.32
C TYR A 26 4.05 -13.59 4.97
N LEU A 27 4.90 -12.57 4.90
CA LEU A 27 6.19 -12.58 5.59
C LEU A 27 6.03 -12.63 7.11
N GLY A 28 5.03 -11.94 7.66
CA GLY A 28 4.66 -12.05 9.07
C GLY A 28 4.27 -13.48 9.47
N MET A 29 3.52 -14.19 8.62
CA MET A 29 3.15 -15.60 8.86
C MET A 29 4.34 -16.56 8.84
N LEU A 30 5.38 -16.29 8.05
CA LEU A 30 6.54 -17.19 7.93
C LEU A 30 7.36 -17.30 9.23
N ASN A 31 6.95 -16.61 10.30
CA ASN A 31 7.58 -16.61 11.62
C ASN A 31 9.10 -16.49 11.48
N ILE A 32 9.53 -15.35 10.92
CA ILE A 32 10.91 -15.05 10.52
C ILE A 32 11.94 -15.32 11.64
N LYS A 33 11.49 -15.34 12.91
CA LYS A 33 12.27 -15.72 14.09
C LYS A 33 12.76 -17.19 14.07
N ASN A 34 12.08 -18.08 13.34
CA ASN A 34 12.44 -19.49 13.21
C ASN A 34 13.44 -19.76 12.07
N ILE A 35 13.80 -18.74 11.29
CA ILE A 35 14.83 -18.86 10.25
C ILE A 35 16.20 -18.90 10.93
N LYS A 36 16.81 -20.08 10.98
CA LYS A 36 18.14 -20.28 11.61
C LYS A 36 19.28 -19.52 10.91
N ASN A 37 19.08 -19.14 9.64
CA ASN A 37 20.07 -18.38 8.88
C ASN A 37 19.92 -16.87 9.12
N LEU A 38 20.79 -16.31 9.94
CA LEU A 38 20.82 -14.88 10.29
C LEU A 38 20.92 -13.96 9.06
N PHE A 39 21.69 -14.37 8.04
CA PHE A 39 21.84 -13.59 6.81
C PHE A 39 20.54 -13.52 6.01
N LEU A 40 19.84 -14.66 5.87
CA LEU A 40 18.55 -14.73 5.20
C LEU A 40 17.48 -13.94 5.97
N GLN A 41 17.50 -14.02 7.30
CA GLN A 41 16.61 -13.25 8.17
C GLN A 41 16.80 -11.73 7.96
N ASN A 42 18.05 -11.26 7.91
CA ASN A 42 18.36 -9.84 7.67
C ASN A 42 17.92 -9.37 6.28
N ILE A 43 18.09 -10.21 5.24
CA ILE A 43 17.60 -9.91 3.89
C ILE A 43 16.07 -9.75 3.90
N ILE A 44 15.35 -10.64 4.56
CA ILE A 44 13.87 -10.57 4.63
C ILE A 44 13.43 -9.29 5.35
N TYR A 45 14.08 -8.91 6.46
CA TYR A 45 13.79 -7.64 7.13
C TYR A 45 14.05 -6.43 6.25
N LEU A 46 15.18 -6.42 5.52
CA LEU A 46 15.50 -5.33 4.60
C LEU A 46 14.47 -5.20 3.47
N ILE A 47 14.06 -6.32 2.86
CA ILE A 47 13.01 -6.34 1.84
C ILE A 47 11.69 -5.82 2.41
N THR A 48 11.34 -6.25 3.62
CA THR A 48 10.11 -5.80 4.31
C THR A 48 10.14 -4.29 4.53
N LEU A 49 11.27 -3.75 5.00
CA LEU A 49 11.45 -2.31 5.22
C LEU A 49 11.30 -1.52 3.93
N VAL A 50 11.95 -1.96 2.84
CA VAL A 50 11.87 -1.31 1.52
C VAL A 50 10.43 -1.31 1.01
N LEU A 51 9.70 -2.42 1.17
CA LEU A 51 8.30 -2.51 0.75
C LEU A 51 7.37 -1.59 1.55
N VAL A 52 7.61 -1.44 2.87
CA VAL A 52 6.86 -0.50 3.71
C VAL A 52 7.10 0.94 3.28
N VAL A 53 8.37 1.33 3.09
CA VAL A 53 8.72 2.68 2.64
C VAL A 53 8.13 2.97 1.26
N ALA A 54 8.25 2.03 0.32
CA ALA A 54 7.67 2.16 -1.02
C ALA A 54 6.14 2.33 -0.97
N ASN A 55 5.45 1.59 -0.09
CA ASN A 55 4.01 1.74 0.11
C ASN A 55 3.63 3.11 0.68
N ILE A 56 4.41 3.64 1.63
CA ILE A 56 4.18 4.97 2.20
C ILE A 56 4.35 6.04 1.10
N LEU A 57 5.43 5.97 0.33
CA LEU A 57 5.68 6.89 -0.78
C LEU A 57 4.58 6.79 -1.84
N LEU A 58 4.16 5.58 -2.23
CA LEU A 58 3.05 5.39 -3.15
C LEU A 58 1.75 6.00 -2.62
N ASN A 59 1.40 5.80 -1.35
CA ASN A 59 0.19 6.38 -0.75
C ASN A 59 0.25 7.91 -0.59
N LEU A 60 1.44 8.51 -0.53
CA LEU A 60 1.61 9.97 -0.49
C LEU A 60 1.59 10.62 -1.88
N PHE A 61 2.29 10.04 -2.87
CA PHE A 61 2.47 10.67 -4.18
C PHE A 61 1.40 10.31 -5.21
N THR A 62 0.85 9.08 -5.17
CA THR A 62 -0.16 8.66 -6.15
C THR A 62 -1.44 9.51 -6.09
N PRO A 63 -1.95 9.91 -4.91
CA PRO A 63 -3.12 10.77 -4.84
C PRO A 63 -2.87 12.15 -5.48
N LEU A 64 -1.66 12.71 -5.34
CA LEU A 64 -1.27 13.97 -5.99
C LEU A 64 -1.30 13.83 -7.52
N MET A 65 -0.71 12.76 -8.05
CA MET A 65 -0.70 12.49 -9.50
C MET A 65 -2.10 12.19 -10.06
N ILE A 66 -2.95 11.50 -9.30
CA ILE A 66 -4.34 11.20 -9.70
C ILE A 66 -5.18 12.47 -9.73
N ASN A 67 -4.99 13.37 -8.76
CA ASN A 67 -5.71 14.65 -8.71
C ASN A 67 -5.44 15.51 -9.96
N GLU A 68 -4.17 15.59 -10.37
CA GLU A 68 -3.76 16.32 -11.58
C GLU A 68 -4.37 15.74 -12.88
N LYS A 69 -4.61 14.42 -12.94
CA LYS A 69 -5.05 13.73 -14.18
C LYS A 69 -6.55 13.54 -14.30
N LEU A 70 -7.27 13.38 -13.20
CA LEU A 70 -8.72 13.19 -13.23
C LEU A 70 -9.49 14.50 -13.40
N GLY A 71 -8.82 15.65 -13.24
CA GLY A 71 -9.49 16.96 -13.29
C GLY A 71 -10.64 17.07 -12.29
N PHE A 72 -10.61 16.26 -11.23
CA PHE A 72 -11.64 16.28 -10.21
C PHE A 72 -11.51 17.59 -9.44
N VAL A 73 -12.36 18.55 -9.82
CA VAL A 73 -12.69 19.79 -9.10
C VAL A 73 -13.27 19.51 -7.68
N PHE A 74 -13.29 18.26 -7.22
CA PHE A 74 -13.83 17.89 -5.90
C PHE A 74 -12.90 18.25 -4.74
N PHE A 75 -11.61 18.50 -4.98
CA PHE A 75 -10.66 18.80 -3.93
C PHE A 75 -9.83 20.01 -4.32
N SER A 76 -10.13 21.18 -3.73
CA SER A 76 -9.26 22.35 -3.89
C SER A 76 -7.85 21.95 -3.46
N HIS A 77 -6.83 22.40 -4.20
CA HIS A 77 -5.43 22.11 -3.87
C HIS A 77 -5.03 22.53 -2.44
N ASP A 78 -5.85 23.37 -1.81
CA ASP A 78 -5.67 23.88 -0.45
C ASP A 78 -6.17 22.90 0.62
N LYS A 79 -6.91 21.86 0.24
CA LYS A 79 -7.43 20.85 1.17
C LYS A 79 -6.59 19.58 1.06
N THR A 80 -5.61 19.47 1.95
CA THR A 80 -4.78 18.27 2.14
C THR A 80 -5.61 17.08 2.66
N ASP A 81 -6.73 17.37 3.32
CA ASP A 81 -7.59 16.39 3.99
C ASP A 81 -8.08 15.24 3.08
N PRO A 82 -8.63 15.47 1.88
CA PRO A 82 -9.28 14.41 1.10
C PRO A 82 -8.28 13.42 0.47
N LEU A 83 -7.08 13.91 0.15
CA LEU A 83 -5.96 13.08 -0.32
C LEU A 83 -5.46 12.16 0.79
N LEU A 84 -5.36 12.70 2.02
CA LEU A 84 -5.06 11.92 3.22
C LEU A 84 -6.15 10.88 3.49
N TRP A 85 -7.42 11.26 3.41
CA TRP A 85 -8.56 10.34 3.57
C TRP A 85 -8.52 9.20 2.56
N TYR A 86 -8.21 9.48 1.30
CA TYR A 86 -8.04 8.44 0.27
C TYR A 86 -6.90 7.47 0.61
N GLY A 87 -5.72 7.99 0.95
CA GLY A 87 -4.57 7.15 1.32
C GLY A 87 -4.86 6.27 2.55
N VAL A 88 -5.50 6.85 3.57
CA VAL A 88 -5.94 6.11 4.77
C VAL A 88 -6.97 5.05 4.40
N PHE A 89 -7.95 5.36 3.55
CA PHE A 89 -8.97 4.41 3.11
C PHE A 89 -8.35 3.22 2.34
N VAL A 90 -7.43 3.48 1.41
CA VAL A 90 -6.72 2.43 0.66
C VAL A 90 -5.91 1.55 1.61
N LEU A 91 -5.19 2.14 2.55
CA LEU A 91 -4.44 1.40 3.57
C LEU A 91 -5.35 0.51 4.44
N VAL A 92 -6.44 1.07 4.96
CA VAL A 92 -7.41 0.31 5.79
C VAL A 92 -8.02 -0.84 4.99
N LEU A 93 -8.47 -0.58 3.76
CA LEU A 93 -9.12 -1.58 2.92
C LEU A 93 -8.16 -2.71 2.51
N THR A 94 -6.94 -2.37 2.09
CA THR A 94 -5.92 -3.36 1.69
C THR A 94 -5.43 -4.17 2.89
N THR A 95 -5.29 -3.54 4.06
CA THR A 95 -4.96 -4.22 5.33
C THR A 95 -6.07 -5.18 5.75
N TRP A 96 -7.34 -4.76 5.67
CA TRP A 96 -8.47 -5.61 5.99
C TRP A 96 -8.57 -6.84 5.07
N LEU A 97 -8.35 -6.65 3.76
CA LEU A 97 -8.32 -7.74 2.79
C LEU A 97 -7.17 -8.72 3.06
N ALA A 98 -5.98 -8.21 3.41
CA ALA A 98 -4.84 -9.04 3.77
C ALA A 98 -5.08 -9.82 5.06
N TYR A 99 -5.66 -9.18 6.09
CA TYR A 99 -6.03 -9.83 7.34
C TYR A 99 -7.02 -10.99 7.12
N LYS A 100 -8.07 -10.78 6.31
CA LYS A 100 -9.02 -11.86 5.96
C LYS A 100 -8.34 -13.03 5.25
N LYS A 101 -7.33 -12.77 4.43
CA LYS A 101 -6.59 -13.80 3.70
C LYS A 101 -5.60 -14.56 4.61
N TYR A 102 -5.04 -13.88 5.61
CA TYR A 102 -3.98 -14.40 6.49
C TYR A 102 -4.31 -14.21 7.98
N PRO A 103 -5.36 -14.88 8.51
CA PRO A 103 -5.84 -14.65 9.88
C PRO A 103 -4.89 -15.14 10.99
N TYR A 104 -3.88 -15.96 10.65
CA TYR A 104 -2.99 -16.62 11.60
C TYR A 104 -1.78 -15.80 12.07
N VAL A 105 -1.63 -14.54 11.63
CA VAL A 105 -0.51 -13.68 12.07
C VAL A 105 -0.70 -13.15 13.52
N ASN A 106 -1.92 -13.17 14.06
CA ASN A 106 -2.27 -12.59 15.37
C ASN A 106 -2.68 -13.62 16.44
N ARG A 107 -2.37 -14.91 16.26
CA ARG A 107 -2.50 -15.94 17.32
C ARG A 107 -1.12 -16.44 17.70
#